data_AF-A0A7W0RVP0-F1
#
_entry.id   AF-A0A7W0RVP0-F1
#
_cell.length_a   1.000
_cell.length_b   1.000
_cell.length_c   1.000
_cell.angle_alpha   90.00
_cell.angle_beta   90.00
_cell.angle_gamma   90.00
#
_symmetry.space_group_name_H-M   'P 1'
#
loop_
_entity.id
_entity.type
_entity.pdbx_description
1 polymer ?
#
loop_
_entity_poly.entity_id
_entity_poly.type
_entity_poly.pdbx_seq_one_letter_code
_entity_poly.pdbx_strand_id
1 'polypeptide(L)'
;MMQNLILEKSDGAPSAVEASNTDFALGVGDFSYGDLYRPERLRALAETFYAELESADAPLHRELAQHLAARGRNLAGTKQESELLIAAAPHLSRFVARLFRVEMERAAQIAAVCGQDAVFQLKVFVARRALKKFPVAQALTINAEQARAALMLLRRAAFADTLADDDELGISRLTVRLLAWEQHLVKGMAATSDQTVAAQDAELSHDVKAALIRVNKSEAGAALAEFADKSVADADLAFVRAALRVLEAWAAAHAVQPGAKRHVRGWVSFRLPHPLDYERLVQIERPRAELPELLHGLDQNLRRRDGFALTDPRATKREVLDEVDYCLYCHERDKDSCSKGLRERDGTVKRNPLGITLEGCPLDEKISEMHVLKKAGDSIAALALVIIDNPMCPGTGHRICNDCMKSCIFQKQEPVNIPQAETGVLTDVLELPSGFEIYSLLTRWNPLNAKRPYALPYNGKNVLVVGLGPAGYTLAHYLLNEGFGVVGIDGLKIERLDKSLTGDGGRLVPRAVRDV
;
A
#
# COMPACT_ATOMS: atom_id res chain seq x y z
N MET A 1 -29.71 21.20 -40.69
CA MET A 1 -28.77 22.06 -39.95
C MET A 1 -29.41 22.41 -38.62
N MET A 2 -29.04 21.71 -37.55
CA MET A 2 -29.35 22.10 -36.18
C MET A 2 -28.02 22.04 -35.44
N GLN A 3 -27.46 23.22 -35.18
CA GLN A 3 -26.30 23.42 -34.33
C GLN A 3 -26.72 23.15 -32.89
N ASN A 4 -26.18 22.08 -32.30
CA ASN A 4 -26.20 21.91 -30.85
C ASN A 4 -25.18 22.88 -30.26
N LEU A 5 -25.63 24.10 -29.98
CA LEU A 5 -24.96 25.01 -29.05
C LEU A 5 -25.16 24.41 -27.64
N ILE A 6 -24.11 23.80 -27.11
CA ILE A 6 -24.00 23.59 -25.66
C ILE A 6 -23.59 24.94 -25.08
N LEU A 7 -24.58 25.71 -24.62
CA LEU A 7 -24.38 26.86 -23.76
C LEU A 7 -23.98 26.32 -22.38
N GLU A 8 -22.68 26.20 -22.13
CA GLU A 8 -22.20 26.15 -20.75
C GLU A 8 -22.51 27.51 -20.11
N LYS A 9 -23.23 27.47 -19.00
CA LYS A 9 -23.48 28.65 -18.17
C LYS A 9 -22.14 29.29 -17.85
N SER A 10 -21.95 30.53 -18.29
CA SER A 10 -20.93 31.40 -17.74
C SER A 10 -21.32 31.67 -16.28
N ASP A 11 -20.75 30.89 -15.36
CA ASP A 11 -20.72 31.29 -13.96
C ASP A 11 -20.05 32.67 -13.91
N GLY A 12 -20.77 33.61 -13.29
CA GLY A 12 -20.41 35.02 -13.29
C GLY A 12 -18.97 35.21 -12.85
N ALA A 13 -18.31 36.18 -13.49
CA ALA A 13 -17.01 36.67 -13.06
C ALA A 13 -17.02 36.86 -11.53
N PRO A 14 -16.07 36.29 -10.78
CA PRO A 14 -15.94 36.64 -9.38
C PRO A 14 -15.61 38.13 -9.34
N SER A 15 -16.56 38.87 -8.76
CA SER A 15 -16.36 40.14 -8.10
C SER A 15 -14.98 40.18 -7.44
N ALA A 16 -14.29 41.30 -7.62
CA ALA A 16 -13.00 41.65 -7.02
C ALA A 16 -12.57 40.71 -5.90
N VAL A 17 -11.56 39.87 -6.20
CA VAL A 17 -10.91 39.00 -5.24
C VAL A 17 -10.49 39.86 -4.05
N GLU A 18 -11.28 39.81 -2.97
CA GLU A 18 -10.82 40.19 -1.65
C GLU A 18 -9.49 39.48 -1.45
N ALA A 19 -8.45 40.22 -1.13
CA ALA A 19 -7.14 39.69 -0.81
C ALA A 19 -7.25 38.86 0.48
N SER A 20 -7.82 37.66 0.38
CA SER A 20 -7.74 36.65 1.42
C SER A 20 -6.26 36.32 1.54
N ASN A 21 -5.71 36.45 2.74
CA ASN A 21 -4.33 36.05 3.02
C ASN A 21 -4.18 34.55 2.69
N THR A 22 -3.72 34.22 1.48
CA THR A 22 -3.45 32.84 1.03
C THR A 22 -2.23 32.28 1.74
N ASP A 23 -1.44 33.15 2.37
CA ASP A 23 -0.30 32.80 3.18
C ASP A 23 -0.72 32.58 4.65
N PHE A 24 -0.18 31.52 5.25
CA PHE A 24 -0.48 31.13 6.62
C PHE A 24 0.72 30.45 7.27
N ALA A 25 0.79 30.51 8.60
CA ALA A 25 1.85 29.87 9.35
C ALA A 25 1.76 28.34 9.29
N LEU A 26 2.86 27.69 8.94
CA LEU A 26 3.00 26.24 8.96
C LEU A 26 3.26 25.75 10.39
N GLY A 27 3.28 24.43 10.60
CA GLY A 27 3.49 23.85 11.94
C GLY A 27 4.95 23.68 12.37
N VAL A 28 5.91 24.21 11.59
CA VAL A 28 7.35 24.13 11.90
C VAL A 28 7.98 25.51 11.84
N GLY A 29 8.72 25.86 12.89
CA GLY A 29 9.56 27.06 12.94
C GLY A 29 8.79 28.35 12.65
N ASP A 30 9.45 29.28 11.95
CA ASP A 30 8.90 30.54 11.48
C ASP A 30 8.39 30.46 10.02
N PHE A 31 8.15 29.25 9.51
CA PHE A 31 7.79 29.04 8.11
C PHE A 31 6.33 29.39 7.82
N SER A 32 6.12 30.07 6.71
CA SER A 32 4.83 30.37 6.11
C SER A 32 4.59 29.50 4.86
N TYR A 33 3.36 29.39 4.39
CA TYR A 33 3.05 28.63 3.18
C TYR A 33 3.75 29.20 1.94
N GLY A 34 3.84 30.54 1.84
CA GLY A 34 4.59 31.22 0.77
C GLY A 34 6.08 30.87 0.73
N ASP A 35 6.68 30.52 1.87
CA ASP A 35 8.07 30.08 1.93
C ASP A 35 8.32 28.77 1.16
N LEU A 36 7.30 27.92 1.00
CA LEU A 36 7.42 26.65 0.27
C LEU A 36 7.64 26.82 -1.25
N TYR A 37 7.59 28.06 -1.75
CA TYR A 37 7.83 28.41 -3.15
C TYR A 37 9.16 29.16 -3.35
N ARG A 38 9.94 29.34 -2.29
CA ARG A 38 11.19 30.10 -2.29
C ARG A 38 12.39 29.16 -2.07
N PRO A 39 13.29 28.99 -3.05
CA PRO A 39 14.41 28.05 -2.95
C PRO A 39 15.29 28.24 -1.71
N GLU A 40 15.56 29.48 -1.31
CA GLU A 40 16.33 29.80 -0.10
C GLU A 40 15.64 29.35 1.20
N ARG A 41 14.30 29.38 1.23
CA ARG A 41 13.51 28.91 2.38
C ARG A 41 13.34 27.40 2.35
N LEU A 42 13.24 26.76 1.18
CA LEU A 42 13.32 25.30 1.05
C LEU A 42 14.64 24.74 1.57
N ARG A 43 15.76 25.43 1.31
CA ARG A 43 17.04 25.10 1.92
C ARG A 43 16.97 25.20 3.44
N ALA A 44 16.50 26.32 3.99
CA ALA A 44 16.38 26.50 5.44
C ALA A 44 15.47 25.43 6.09
N LEU A 45 14.40 25.02 5.40
CA LEU A 45 13.51 23.95 5.84
C LEU A 45 14.23 22.59 5.90
N ALA A 46 15.09 22.29 4.91
CA ALA A 46 15.92 21.08 4.94
C ALA A 46 16.91 21.10 6.12
N GLU A 47 17.59 22.22 6.37
CA GLU A 47 18.49 22.35 7.53
C GLU A 47 17.74 22.17 8.86
N THR A 48 16.51 22.69 8.95
CA THR A 48 15.65 22.49 10.13
C THR A 48 15.33 21.00 10.34
N PHE A 49 15.00 20.28 9.27
CA PHE A 49 14.81 18.84 9.33
C PHE A 49 16.07 18.10 9.78
N TYR A 50 17.25 18.43 9.24
CA TYR A 50 18.50 17.77 9.64
C TYR A 50 18.86 18.01 11.10
N ALA A 51 18.68 19.23 11.61
CA ALA A 51 18.91 19.54 13.03
C ALA A 51 17.95 18.77 13.96
N GLU A 52 16.69 18.60 13.56
CA GLU A 52 15.74 17.76 14.29
C GLU A 52 16.11 16.27 14.23
N LEU A 53 16.57 15.79 13.08
CA LEU A 53 17.06 14.42 12.94
C LEU A 53 18.28 14.19 13.84
N GLU A 54 19.24 15.11 13.87
CA GLU A 54 20.40 15.03 14.76
C GLU A 54 19.99 14.96 16.24
N SER A 55 19.00 15.75 16.63
CA SER A 55 18.49 15.78 18.01
C SER A 55 17.75 14.49 18.37
N ALA A 56 17.07 13.86 17.41
CA ALA A 56 16.31 12.63 17.63
C ALA A 56 17.17 11.35 17.51
N ASP A 57 18.10 11.32 16.56
CA ASP A 57 18.96 10.19 16.22
C ASP A 57 20.28 10.68 15.57
N ALA A 58 21.25 11.04 16.42
CA ALA A 58 22.55 11.55 15.97
C ALA A 58 23.36 10.56 15.09
N PRO A 59 23.39 9.23 15.37
CA PRO A 59 23.97 8.25 14.45
C PRO A 59 23.35 8.29 13.06
N LEU A 60 22.02 8.22 12.95
CA LEU A 60 21.30 8.24 11.67
C LEU A 60 21.55 9.54 10.91
N HIS A 61 21.54 10.68 11.61
CA HIS A 61 21.88 11.97 11.02
C HIS A 61 23.29 11.96 10.40
N ARG A 62 24.30 11.43 11.09
CA ARG A 62 25.68 11.38 10.56
C ARG A 62 25.78 10.53 9.30
N GLU A 63 25.11 9.38 9.26
CA GLU A 63 25.08 8.52 8.07
C GLU A 63 24.39 9.21 6.90
N LEU A 64 23.23 9.84 7.16
CA LEU A 64 22.52 10.61 6.14
C LEU A 64 23.38 11.78 5.62
N ALA A 65 24.00 12.55 6.52
CA ALA A 65 24.87 13.67 6.14
C ALA A 65 26.05 13.23 5.25
N GLN A 66 26.67 12.09 5.54
CA GLN A 66 27.72 11.51 4.68
C GLN A 66 27.18 11.12 3.30
N HIS A 67 25.99 10.50 3.26
CA HIS A 67 25.33 10.13 2.01
C HIS A 67 24.96 11.36 1.16
N LEU A 68 24.41 12.41 1.78
CA LEU A 68 24.12 13.69 1.14
C LEU A 68 25.39 14.36 0.60
N ALA A 69 26.47 14.41 1.38
CA ALA A 69 27.75 14.99 0.97
C ALA A 69 28.36 14.25 -0.23
N ALA A 70 28.17 12.93 -0.32
CA ALA A 70 28.58 12.11 -1.45
C ALA A 70 27.66 12.23 -2.69
N ARG A 71 26.54 12.94 -2.57
CA ARG A 71 25.42 12.98 -3.54
C ARG A 71 24.88 11.59 -3.87
N GLY A 72 24.80 10.74 -2.85
CA GLY A 72 24.30 9.37 -2.92
C GLY A 72 25.28 8.33 -3.47
N ARG A 73 26.39 8.77 -4.08
CA ARG A 73 27.34 7.87 -4.78
C ARG A 73 28.05 6.85 -3.89
N ASN A 74 28.09 7.09 -2.58
CA ASN A 74 28.75 6.21 -1.62
C ASN A 74 27.96 4.91 -1.35
N LEU A 75 26.63 4.95 -1.46
CA LEU A 75 25.75 3.81 -1.13
C LEU A 75 24.79 3.43 -2.27
N ALA A 76 24.82 4.12 -3.42
CA ALA A 76 23.88 3.92 -4.52
C ALA A 76 23.69 2.44 -4.89
N GLY A 77 22.43 1.97 -4.84
CA GLY A 77 22.01 0.62 -5.18
C GLY A 77 22.39 -0.45 -4.15
N THR A 78 22.93 -0.08 -2.99
CA THR A 78 23.33 -1.03 -1.94
C THR A 78 22.25 -1.25 -0.89
N LYS A 79 22.32 -2.37 -0.18
CA LYS A 79 21.47 -2.63 1.00
C LYS A 79 21.56 -1.51 2.05
N GLN A 80 22.75 -0.96 2.26
CA GLN A 80 22.97 0.12 3.23
C GLN A 80 22.23 1.41 2.84
N GLU A 81 22.09 1.72 1.55
CA GLU A 81 21.25 2.85 1.11
C GLU A 81 19.79 2.59 1.47
N SER A 82 19.28 1.39 1.20
CA SER A 82 17.92 1.01 1.57
C SER A 82 17.67 1.12 3.08
N GLU A 83 18.57 0.58 3.91
CA GLU A 83 18.48 0.64 5.37
C GLU A 83 18.48 2.09 5.88
N LEU A 84 19.37 2.93 5.35
CA LEU A 84 19.45 4.36 5.69
C LEU A 84 18.16 5.11 5.34
N LEU A 85 17.64 4.91 4.12
CA LEU A 85 16.45 5.61 3.64
C LEU A 85 15.17 5.13 4.35
N ILE A 86 15.03 3.83 4.61
CA ILE A 86 13.92 3.28 5.41
C ILE A 86 13.96 3.85 6.83
N ALA A 87 15.13 3.96 7.45
CA ALA A 87 15.25 4.51 8.80
C ALA A 87 14.94 6.02 8.85
N ALA A 88 15.36 6.79 7.84
CA ALA A 88 15.16 8.25 7.81
C ALA A 88 13.74 8.67 7.39
N ALA A 89 13.04 7.88 6.56
CA ALA A 89 11.73 8.26 6.02
C ALA A 89 10.63 8.51 7.07
N PRO A 90 10.51 7.73 8.17
CA PRO A 90 9.57 8.02 9.25
C PRO A 90 9.85 9.36 9.97
N HIS A 91 11.12 9.80 10.04
CA HIS A 91 11.45 11.11 10.58
C HIS A 91 10.95 12.23 9.65
N LEU A 92 11.19 12.09 8.34
CA LEU A 92 10.68 13.04 7.35
C LEU A 92 9.15 13.09 7.37
N SER A 93 8.50 11.94 7.45
CA SER A 93 7.05 11.83 7.50
C SER A 93 6.44 12.54 8.70
N ARG A 94 7.01 12.36 9.91
CA ARG A 94 6.59 13.12 11.11
C ARG A 94 6.79 14.62 10.94
N PHE A 95 7.92 15.04 10.36
CA PHE A 95 8.22 16.44 10.10
C PHE A 95 7.20 17.08 9.14
N VAL A 96 6.93 16.41 8.02
CA VAL A 96 5.94 16.86 7.01
C VAL A 96 4.53 16.88 7.58
N ALA A 97 4.14 15.86 8.35
CA ALA A 97 2.83 15.85 8.99
C ALA A 97 2.66 17.05 9.93
N ARG A 98 3.68 17.38 10.72
CA ARG A 98 3.66 18.59 11.57
C ARG A 98 3.65 19.87 10.74
N LEU A 99 4.43 19.93 9.66
CA LEU A 99 4.48 21.09 8.76
C LEU A 99 3.08 21.49 8.26
N PHE A 100 2.28 20.49 7.84
CA PHE A 100 0.91 20.69 7.33
C PHE A 100 -0.19 20.50 8.38
N ARG A 101 0.15 20.21 9.64
CA ARG A 101 -0.78 19.99 10.76
C ARG A 101 -1.73 18.79 10.53
N VAL A 102 -1.19 17.69 10.02
CA VAL A 102 -1.90 16.44 9.72
C VAL A 102 -1.40 15.25 10.53
N GLU A 103 -0.85 15.49 11.72
CA GLU A 103 -0.31 14.44 12.59
C GLU A 103 -1.38 13.44 13.02
N MET A 104 -2.61 13.91 13.27
CA MET A 104 -3.73 13.06 13.68
C MET A 104 -4.19 12.14 12.55
N GLU A 105 -4.33 12.68 11.35
CA GLU A 105 -4.75 11.96 10.15
C GLU A 105 -3.68 10.93 9.74
N ARG A 106 -2.40 11.31 9.80
CA ARG A 106 -1.28 10.38 9.62
C ARG A 106 -1.32 9.25 10.65
N ALA A 107 -1.52 9.55 11.93
CA ALA A 107 -1.61 8.54 12.97
C ALA A 107 -2.81 7.60 12.77
N ALA A 108 -3.96 8.14 12.34
CA ALA A 108 -5.15 7.36 12.01
C ALA A 108 -4.92 6.44 10.80
N GLN A 109 -4.22 6.91 9.75
CA GLN A 109 -3.84 6.07 8.60
C GLN A 109 -2.93 4.91 9.03
N ILE A 110 -1.90 5.20 9.83
CA ILE A 110 -1.00 4.16 10.37
C ILE A 110 -1.80 3.12 11.17
N ALA A 111 -2.65 3.57 12.10
CA ALA A 111 -3.48 2.69 12.91
C ALA A 111 -4.45 1.85 12.07
N ALA A 112 -5.05 2.43 11.02
CA ALA A 112 -5.95 1.71 10.12
C ALA A 112 -5.24 0.61 9.35
N VAL A 113 -4.01 0.85 8.88
CA VAL A 113 -3.18 -0.13 8.17
C VAL A 113 -2.72 -1.25 9.11
N CYS A 114 -2.08 -0.92 10.23
CA CYS A 114 -1.64 -1.92 11.22
C CYS A 114 -2.83 -2.73 11.76
N GLY A 115 -4.00 -2.10 11.86
CA GLY A 115 -5.25 -2.74 12.23
C GLY A 115 -5.69 -3.89 11.31
N GLN A 116 -5.16 -3.98 10.08
CA GLN A 116 -5.47 -5.05 9.11
C GLN A 116 -4.56 -6.29 9.24
N ASP A 117 -3.51 -6.29 10.07
CA ASP A 117 -2.53 -7.38 10.10
C ASP A 117 -3.14 -8.77 10.33
N ALA A 118 -4.22 -8.83 11.11
CA ALA A 118 -4.95 -10.06 11.35
C ALA A 118 -5.47 -10.71 10.04
N VAL A 119 -5.87 -9.91 9.04
CA VAL A 119 -6.39 -10.40 7.75
C VAL A 119 -5.35 -11.23 7.02
N PHE A 120 -4.10 -10.80 7.04
CA PHE A 120 -3.00 -11.53 6.42
C PHE A 120 -2.63 -12.79 7.20
N GLN A 121 -2.79 -12.78 8.52
CA GLN A 121 -2.67 -14.01 9.33
C GLN A 121 -3.79 -15.01 9.00
N LEU A 122 -5.03 -14.55 8.77
CA LEU A 122 -6.11 -15.40 8.28
C LEU A 122 -5.77 -15.97 6.90
N LYS A 123 -5.21 -15.16 5.99
CA LYS A 123 -4.76 -15.63 4.66
C LYS A 123 -3.75 -16.77 4.77
N VAL A 124 -2.73 -16.62 5.62
CA VAL A 124 -1.73 -17.65 5.90
C VAL A 124 -2.39 -18.88 6.52
N PHE A 125 -3.32 -18.71 7.47
CA PHE A 125 -4.09 -19.79 8.07
C PHE A 125 -4.90 -20.57 7.03
N VAL A 126 -5.62 -19.90 6.14
CA VAL A 126 -6.39 -20.51 5.05
C VAL A 126 -5.47 -21.36 4.18
N ALA A 127 -4.37 -20.77 3.68
CA ALA A 127 -3.46 -21.41 2.76
C ALA A 127 -2.67 -22.57 3.38
N ARG A 128 -2.16 -22.39 4.61
CA ARG A 128 -1.18 -23.30 5.22
C ARG A 128 -1.76 -24.27 6.23
N ARG A 129 -2.95 -24.00 6.77
CA ARG A 129 -3.59 -24.84 7.79
C ARG A 129 -4.92 -25.40 7.30
N ALA A 130 -5.90 -24.56 6.99
CA ALA A 130 -7.25 -25.01 6.63
C ALA A 130 -7.26 -25.90 5.37
N LEU A 131 -6.68 -25.42 4.25
CA LEU A 131 -6.66 -26.16 2.98
C LEU A 131 -5.76 -27.40 3.01
N LYS A 132 -4.78 -27.47 3.92
CA LYS A 132 -3.98 -28.68 4.14
C LYS A 132 -4.72 -29.71 5.00
N LYS A 133 -5.44 -29.25 6.02
CA LYS A 133 -6.20 -30.11 6.93
C LYS A 133 -7.40 -30.74 6.25
N PHE A 134 -8.09 -29.96 5.42
CA PHE A 134 -9.24 -30.39 4.62
C PHE A 134 -8.91 -30.23 3.13
N PRO A 135 -8.31 -31.24 2.49
CA PRO A 135 -8.10 -31.25 1.06
C PRO A 135 -9.41 -31.09 0.29
N VAL A 136 -9.36 -30.64 -0.96
CA VAL A 136 -10.53 -30.35 -1.82
C VAL A 136 -11.65 -31.40 -1.70
N ALA A 137 -11.33 -32.69 -1.81
CA ALA A 137 -12.33 -33.76 -1.73
C ALA A 137 -13.07 -33.81 -0.37
N GLN A 138 -12.37 -33.54 0.74
CA GLN A 138 -12.99 -33.45 2.07
C GLN A 138 -13.69 -32.11 2.27
N ALA A 139 -13.11 -31.01 1.76
CA ALA A 139 -13.72 -29.70 1.83
C ALA A 139 -15.09 -29.64 1.14
N LEU A 140 -15.28 -30.42 0.07
CA LEU A 140 -16.56 -30.55 -0.64
C LEU A 140 -17.65 -31.30 0.15
N THR A 141 -17.28 -32.11 1.16
CA THR A 141 -18.26 -32.85 1.99
C THR A 141 -18.66 -32.11 3.27
N ILE A 142 -17.95 -31.03 3.61
CA ILE A 142 -18.27 -30.20 4.78
C ILE A 142 -19.62 -29.52 4.57
N ASN A 143 -20.49 -29.58 5.59
CA ASN A 143 -21.68 -28.75 5.62
C ASN A 143 -21.29 -27.28 5.90
N ALA A 144 -21.18 -26.49 4.82
CA ALA A 144 -20.69 -25.11 4.89
C ALA A 144 -21.58 -24.20 5.73
N GLU A 145 -22.91 -24.40 5.70
CA GLU A 145 -23.86 -23.60 6.49
C GLU A 145 -23.76 -23.92 7.98
N GLN A 146 -23.60 -25.20 8.35
CA GLN A 146 -23.36 -25.61 9.74
C GLN A 146 -22.04 -25.05 10.27
N ALA A 147 -20.96 -25.15 9.50
CA ALA A 147 -19.66 -24.60 9.89
C ALA A 147 -19.70 -23.07 10.05
N ARG A 148 -20.40 -22.37 9.14
CA ARG A 148 -20.62 -20.92 9.24
C ARG A 148 -21.45 -20.55 10.46
N ALA A 149 -22.56 -21.25 10.71
CA ALA A 149 -23.42 -21.01 11.86
C ALA A 149 -22.65 -21.20 13.18
N ALA A 150 -21.89 -22.30 13.30
CA ALA A 150 -21.04 -22.56 14.45
C ALA A 150 -19.98 -21.47 14.66
N LEU A 151 -19.32 -21.02 13.59
CA LEU A 151 -18.34 -19.92 13.67
C LEU A 151 -18.97 -18.59 14.11
N MET A 152 -20.17 -18.27 13.61
CA MET A 152 -20.88 -17.04 14.00
C MET A 152 -21.36 -17.09 15.45
N LEU A 153 -21.83 -18.24 15.93
CA LEU A 153 -22.19 -18.44 17.34
C LEU A 153 -20.96 -18.32 18.25
N LEU A 154 -19.84 -18.93 17.87
CA LEU A 154 -18.57 -18.78 18.57
C LEU A 154 -18.14 -17.30 18.64
N ARG A 155 -18.16 -16.59 17.50
CA ARG A 155 -17.80 -15.16 17.44
C ARG A 155 -18.65 -14.33 18.39
N ARG A 156 -19.98 -14.55 18.42
CA ARG A 156 -20.89 -13.83 19.32
C ARG A 156 -20.66 -14.15 20.80
N ALA A 157 -20.41 -15.41 21.14
CA ALA A 157 -20.28 -15.84 22.53
C ALA A 157 -18.91 -15.48 23.15
N ALA A 158 -17.82 -15.72 22.41
CA ALA A 158 -16.46 -15.58 22.94
C ALA A 158 -15.75 -14.29 22.52
N PHE A 159 -16.15 -13.69 21.39
CA PHE A 159 -15.39 -12.66 20.67
C PHE A 159 -16.28 -11.49 20.23
N ALA A 160 -17.23 -11.09 21.08
CA ALA A 160 -18.23 -10.07 20.77
C ALA A 160 -17.62 -8.71 20.40
N ASP A 161 -16.42 -8.41 20.89
CA ASP A 161 -15.63 -7.23 20.55
C ASP A 161 -15.32 -7.13 19.04
N THR A 162 -15.21 -8.26 18.34
CA THR A 162 -14.97 -8.27 16.89
C THR A 162 -16.21 -8.00 16.07
N LEU A 163 -17.41 -7.94 16.65
CA LEU A 163 -18.65 -7.74 15.90
C LEU A 163 -18.77 -6.31 15.33
N ALA A 164 -17.96 -5.36 15.84
CA ALA A 164 -17.88 -4.01 15.30
C ALA A 164 -17.07 -3.92 14.00
N ASP A 165 -16.18 -4.89 13.75
CA ASP A 165 -15.41 -4.99 12.52
C ASP A 165 -16.25 -5.58 11.37
N ASP A 166 -15.85 -5.30 10.12
CA ASP A 166 -16.35 -6.06 8.98
C ASP A 166 -16.05 -7.56 9.14
N ASP A 167 -16.83 -8.42 8.49
CA ASP A 167 -16.76 -9.88 8.72
C ASP A 167 -15.36 -10.46 8.46
N GLU A 168 -14.62 -9.95 7.47
CA GLU A 168 -13.27 -10.43 7.18
C GLU A 168 -12.33 -10.10 8.33
N LEU A 169 -12.28 -8.84 8.73
CA LEU A 169 -11.42 -8.40 9.82
C LEU A 169 -11.80 -9.03 11.16
N GLY A 170 -13.09 -9.14 11.47
CA GLY A 170 -13.56 -9.72 12.73
C GLY A 170 -13.25 -11.21 12.85
N ILE A 171 -13.46 -11.99 11.78
CA ILE A 171 -13.06 -13.42 11.76
C ILE A 171 -11.52 -13.54 11.85
N SER A 172 -10.79 -12.62 11.21
CA SER A 172 -9.34 -12.60 11.25
C SER A 172 -8.80 -12.36 12.67
N ARG A 173 -9.35 -11.39 13.42
CA ARG A 173 -8.96 -11.15 14.82
C ARG A 173 -9.27 -12.33 15.73
N LEU A 174 -10.44 -12.94 15.56
CA LEU A 174 -10.80 -14.19 16.24
C LEU A 174 -9.78 -15.30 15.94
N THR A 175 -9.36 -15.42 14.69
CA THR A 175 -8.38 -16.43 14.25
C THR A 175 -7.04 -16.25 14.93
N VAL A 176 -6.52 -15.02 14.94
CA VAL A 176 -5.24 -14.70 15.60
C VAL A 176 -5.28 -15.02 17.09
N ARG A 177 -6.38 -14.68 17.78
CA ARG A 177 -6.54 -15.00 19.21
C ARG A 177 -6.58 -16.51 19.46
N LEU A 178 -7.34 -17.26 18.68
CA LEU A 178 -7.39 -18.73 18.81
C LEU A 178 -6.02 -19.39 18.57
N LEU A 179 -5.24 -18.90 17.60
CA LEU A 179 -3.88 -19.40 17.35
C LEU A 179 -2.93 -19.07 18.51
N ALA A 180 -3.01 -17.86 19.07
CA ALA A 180 -2.23 -17.49 20.25
C ALA A 180 -2.59 -18.37 21.46
N TRP A 181 -3.88 -18.61 21.70
CA TRP A 181 -4.35 -19.50 22.76
C TRP A 181 -3.88 -20.95 22.57
N GLU A 182 -3.94 -21.50 21.36
CA GLU A 182 -3.44 -22.86 21.10
C GLU A 182 -1.93 -22.96 21.34
N GLN A 183 -1.16 -21.97 20.87
CA GLN A 183 0.28 -21.94 21.08
C GLN A 183 0.64 -21.89 22.57
N HIS A 184 -0.07 -21.06 23.34
CA HIS A 184 0.08 -20.94 24.79
C HIS A 184 -0.17 -22.27 25.51
N LEU A 185 -1.31 -22.91 25.22
CA LEU A 185 -1.71 -24.16 25.86
C LEU A 185 -0.84 -25.36 25.45
N VAL A 186 -0.29 -25.37 24.23
CA VAL A 186 0.59 -26.45 23.75
C VAL A 186 2.01 -26.33 24.29
N LYS A 187 2.57 -25.12 24.36
CA LYS A 187 3.93 -24.91 24.89
C LYS A 187 4.01 -25.18 26.40
N GLY A 188 2.88 -25.13 27.11
CA GLY A 188 2.81 -25.23 28.56
C GLY A 188 3.41 -23.99 29.23
N MET A 189 3.11 -23.78 30.52
CA MET A 189 3.73 -22.71 31.31
C MET A 189 5.22 -23.00 31.47
N ALA A 190 6.07 -22.49 30.58
CA ALA A 190 7.50 -22.47 30.83
C ALA A 190 7.75 -21.52 32.01
N ALA A 191 8.43 -21.99 33.06
CA ALA A 191 8.82 -21.13 34.16
C ALA A 191 9.81 -20.07 33.63
N THR A 192 9.29 -18.89 33.34
CA THR A 192 10.07 -17.72 32.92
C THR A 192 10.29 -16.81 34.12
N SER A 193 11.51 -16.29 34.26
CA SER A 193 11.83 -15.26 35.25
C SER A 193 11.40 -13.86 34.81
N ASP A 194 10.92 -13.71 33.56
CA ASP A 194 10.41 -12.45 33.03
C ASP A 194 8.96 -12.20 33.47
N GLN A 195 8.77 -11.19 34.32
CA GLN A 195 7.47 -10.81 34.86
C GLN A 195 6.47 -10.38 33.78
N THR A 196 6.95 -9.83 32.66
CA THR A 196 6.11 -9.38 31.54
C THR A 196 5.51 -10.57 30.81
N VAL A 197 6.33 -11.58 30.54
CA VAL A 197 5.90 -12.82 29.89
C VAL A 197 4.95 -13.59 30.81
N ALA A 198 5.26 -13.66 32.11
CA ALA A 198 4.39 -14.29 33.09
C ALA A 198 3.00 -13.62 33.20
N ALA A 199 2.94 -12.29 33.10
CA ALA A 199 1.67 -11.56 33.09
C ALA A 199 0.84 -11.83 31.83
N GLN A 200 1.48 -11.84 30.65
CA GLN A 200 0.83 -12.18 29.38
C GLN A 200 0.28 -13.61 29.38
N ASP A 201 1.05 -14.58 29.88
CA ASP A 201 0.63 -15.97 30.01
C ASP A 201 -0.57 -16.14 30.95
N ALA A 202 -0.62 -15.37 32.04
CA ALA A 202 -1.75 -15.36 32.97
C ALA A 202 -3.01 -14.76 32.31
N GLU A 203 -2.86 -13.68 31.55
CA GLU A 203 -3.95 -13.03 30.80
C GLU A 203 -4.53 -13.97 29.75
N LEU A 204 -3.69 -14.63 28.93
CA LEU A 204 -4.14 -15.62 27.95
C LEU A 204 -4.89 -16.78 28.60
N SER A 205 -4.41 -17.27 29.74
CA SER A 205 -5.08 -18.34 30.49
C SER A 205 -6.44 -17.90 31.03
N HIS A 206 -6.55 -16.66 31.51
CA HIS A 206 -7.80 -16.09 31.97
C HIS A 206 -8.81 -15.95 30.82
N ASP A 207 -8.36 -15.42 29.68
CA ASP A 207 -9.17 -15.19 28.49
C ASP A 207 -9.77 -16.47 27.93
N VAL A 208 -8.96 -17.54 27.81
CA VAL A 208 -9.44 -18.85 27.35
C VAL A 208 -10.55 -19.36 28.26
N LYS A 209 -10.34 -19.34 29.58
CA LYS A 209 -11.33 -19.82 30.56
C LYS A 209 -12.61 -18.98 30.51
N ALA A 210 -12.47 -17.66 30.44
CA ALA A 210 -13.60 -16.76 30.34
C ALA A 210 -14.41 -17.01 29.04
N ALA A 211 -13.73 -17.21 27.92
CA ALA A 211 -14.36 -17.55 26.64
C ALA A 211 -15.07 -18.90 26.69
N LEU A 212 -14.43 -19.93 27.25
CA LEU A 212 -15.02 -21.26 27.42
C LEU A 212 -16.28 -21.21 28.27
N ILE A 213 -16.27 -20.46 29.39
CA ILE A 213 -17.46 -20.28 30.24
C ILE A 213 -18.61 -19.63 29.45
N ARG A 214 -18.34 -18.59 28.66
CA ARG A 214 -19.37 -17.93 27.84
C ARG A 214 -19.94 -18.88 26.77
N VAL A 215 -19.06 -19.62 26.10
CA VAL A 215 -19.43 -20.60 25.07
C VAL A 215 -20.31 -21.70 25.65
N ASN A 216 -19.92 -22.31 26.77
CA ASN A 216 -20.68 -23.37 27.44
C ASN A 216 -22.07 -22.93 27.92
N LYS A 217 -22.26 -21.64 28.18
CA LYS A 217 -23.55 -21.05 28.58
C LYS A 217 -24.41 -20.60 27.40
N SER A 218 -24.00 -20.91 26.17
CA SER A 218 -24.66 -20.45 24.94
C SER A 218 -24.86 -21.60 23.95
N GLU A 219 -25.64 -21.33 22.89
CA GLU A 219 -25.82 -22.27 21.76
C GLU A 219 -24.49 -22.61 21.06
N ALA A 220 -23.45 -21.78 21.21
CA ALA A 220 -22.12 -22.05 20.66
C ALA A 220 -21.51 -23.34 21.24
N GLY A 221 -21.77 -23.68 22.50
CA GLY A 221 -21.24 -24.89 23.13
C GLY A 221 -21.71 -26.16 22.41
N ALA A 222 -23.00 -26.24 22.09
CA ALA A 222 -23.58 -27.35 21.33
C ALA A 222 -23.03 -27.40 19.89
N ALA A 223 -22.94 -26.24 19.23
CA ALA A 223 -22.43 -26.16 17.86
C ALA A 223 -20.94 -26.56 17.74
N LEU A 224 -20.11 -26.26 18.75
CA LEU A 224 -18.70 -26.66 18.77
C LEU A 224 -18.49 -28.14 19.11
N ALA A 225 -19.43 -28.75 19.85
CA ALA A 225 -19.30 -30.15 20.29
C ALA A 225 -19.17 -31.14 19.13
N GLU A 226 -19.75 -30.83 17.97
CA GLU A 226 -19.63 -31.61 16.74
C GLU A 226 -18.21 -31.63 16.15
N PHE A 227 -17.39 -30.64 16.50
CA PHE A 227 -16.01 -30.48 16.05
C PHE A 227 -14.99 -30.81 17.15
N ALA A 228 -15.44 -31.22 18.34
CA ALA A 228 -14.57 -31.51 19.47
C ALA A 228 -13.76 -32.79 19.25
N ASP A 229 -12.47 -32.74 19.61
CA ASP A 229 -11.62 -33.93 19.70
C ASP A 229 -11.70 -34.51 21.11
N LYS A 230 -12.45 -35.60 21.27
CA LYS A 230 -12.67 -36.27 22.56
C LYS A 230 -11.40 -36.89 23.15
N SER A 231 -10.29 -36.95 22.40
CA SER A 231 -9.01 -37.47 22.91
C SER A 231 -8.23 -36.44 23.74
N VAL A 232 -8.62 -35.16 23.70
CA VAL A 232 -7.95 -34.09 24.45
C VAL A 232 -8.56 -33.99 25.86
N ALA A 233 -7.76 -34.32 26.88
CA ALA A 233 -8.23 -34.33 28.28
C ALA A 233 -8.31 -32.93 28.91
N ASP A 234 -7.43 -32.00 28.51
CA ASP A 234 -7.44 -30.63 28.99
C ASP A 234 -8.61 -29.86 28.35
N ALA A 235 -9.52 -29.35 29.20
CA ALA A 235 -10.77 -28.73 28.74
C ALA A 235 -10.53 -27.42 27.97
N ASP A 236 -9.53 -26.63 28.36
CA ASP A 236 -9.19 -25.37 27.74
C ASP A 236 -8.62 -25.62 26.33
N LEU A 237 -7.69 -26.57 26.20
CA LEU A 237 -7.11 -26.98 24.92
C LEU A 237 -8.14 -27.68 24.02
N ALA A 238 -9.01 -28.51 24.58
CA ALA A 238 -10.08 -29.17 23.83
C ALA A 238 -11.04 -28.13 23.21
N PHE A 239 -11.41 -27.10 23.97
CA PHE A 239 -12.21 -25.98 23.48
C PHE A 239 -11.53 -25.23 22.35
N VAL A 240 -10.27 -24.79 22.55
CA VAL A 240 -9.53 -24.02 21.54
C VAL A 240 -9.36 -24.82 20.24
N ARG A 241 -9.04 -26.12 20.33
CA ARG A 241 -8.93 -27.00 19.16
C ARG A 241 -10.26 -27.22 18.45
N ALA A 242 -11.37 -27.35 19.18
CA ALA A 242 -12.70 -27.45 18.57
C ALA A 242 -13.05 -26.16 17.81
N ALA A 243 -12.79 -24.99 18.41
CA ALA A 243 -12.99 -23.68 17.80
C ALA A 243 -12.13 -23.50 16.53
N LEU A 244 -10.84 -23.86 16.59
CA LEU A 244 -9.95 -23.84 15.42
C LEU A 244 -10.42 -24.81 14.33
N ARG A 245 -10.91 -26.00 14.69
CA ARG A 245 -11.42 -26.98 13.72
C ARG A 245 -12.68 -26.49 13.00
N VAL A 246 -13.57 -25.77 13.68
CA VAL A 246 -14.73 -25.11 13.05
C VAL A 246 -14.25 -24.08 12.04
N LEU A 247 -13.27 -23.26 12.43
CA LEU A 247 -12.69 -22.24 11.55
C LEU A 247 -11.97 -22.87 10.34
N GLU A 248 -11.20 -23.95 10.52
CA GLU A 248 -10.56 -24.72 9.45
C GLU A 248 -11.60 -25.29 8.47
N ALA A 249 -12.67 -25.91 9.00
CA ALA A 249 -13.74 -26.48 8.21
C ALA A 249 -14.52 -25.41 7.43
N TRP A 250 -14.85 -24.31 8.10
CA TRP A 250 -15.50 -23.15 7.49
C TRP A 250 -14.65 -22.57 6.36
N ALA A 251 -13.36 -22.31 6.61
CA ALA A 251 -12.44 -21.75 5.62
C ALA A 251 -12.26 -22.68 4.42
N ALA A 252 -12.05 -23.98 4.64
CA ALA A 252 -11.89 -24.94 3.56
C ALA A 252 -13.15 -25.04 2.69
N ALA A 253 -14.34 -25.10 3.30
CA ALA A 253 -15.60 -25.12 2.57
C ALA A 253 -15.81 -23.84 1.74
N HIS A 254 -15.52 -22.67 2.32
CA HIS A 254 -15.70 -21.37 1.65
C HIS A 254 -14.66 -21.11 0.55
N ALA A 255 -13.50 -21.76 0.60
CA ALA A 255 -12.50 -21.67 -0.47
C ALA A 255 -12.88 -22.50 -1.72
N VAL A 256 -13.56 -23.64 -1.54
CA VAL A 256 -13.75 -24.66 -2.59
C VAL A 256 -15.19 -24.75 -3.11
N GLN A 257 -16.20 -24.62 -2.24
CA GLN A 257 -17.60 -24.83 -2.62
C GLN A 257 -18.19 -23.56 -3.27
N PRO A 258 -18.74 -23.61 -4.51
CA PRO A 258 -19.25 -22.42 -5.20
C PRO A 258 -20.32 -21.65 -4.42
N GLY A 259 -21.25 -22.37 -3.77
CA GLY A 259 -22.30 -21.77 -2.95
C GLY A 259 -21.79 -21.06 -1.70
N ALA A 260 -20.76 -21.60 -1.04
CA ALA A 260 -20.17 -21.00 0.16
C ALA A 260 -19.23 -19.83 -0.17
N LYS A 261 -18.50 -19.94 -1.30
CA LYS A 261 -17.52 -18.95 -1.76
C LYS A 261 -18.13 -17.55 -1.96
N ARG A 262 -19.44 -17.47 -2.21
CA ARG A 262 -20.15 -16.18 -2.30
C ARG A 262 -20.03 -15.31 -1.04
N HIS A 263 -19.93 -15.92 0.15
CA HIS A 263 -19.86 -15.19 1.42
C HIS A 263 -18.48 -14.56 1.69
N VAL A 264 -17.44 -15.09 1.04
CA VAL A 264 -16.06 -14.58 1.14
C VAL A 264 -15.63 -13.93 -0.18
N ARG A 265 -16.60 -13.61 -1.05
CA ARG A 265 -16.31 -12.95 -2.33
C ARG A 265 -15.73 -11.57 -2.04
N GLY A 266 -14.53 -11.32 -2.59
CA GLY A 266 -13.82 -10.06 -2.39
C GLY A 266 -12.90 -10.02 -1.17
N TRP A 267 -12.88 -11.07 -0.35
CA TRP A 267 -11.96 -11.16 0.80
C TRP A 267 -10.55 -11.45 0.29
N VAL A 268 -9.59 -10.61 0.69
CA VAL A 268 -8.18 -10.80 0.31
C VAL A 268 -7.57 -12.02 1.02
N SER A 269 -8.10 -12.37 2.19
CA SER A 269 -7.74 -13.59 2.94
C SER A 269 -8.02 -14.90 2.18
N PHE A 270 -8.86 -14.85 1.14
CA PHE A 270 -9.14 -15.99 0.24
C PHE A 270 -8.53 -15.83 -1.17
N ARG A 271 -7.81 -14.73 -1.43
CA ARG A 271 -7.13 -14.46 -2.71
C ARG A 271 -5.73 -15.05 -2.68
N LEU A 272 -5.58 -16.31 -3.09
CA LEU A 272 -4.26 -16.95 -3.18
C LEU A 272 -3.63 -16.69 -4.57
N PRO A 273 -2.32 -16.43 -4.66
CA PRO A 273 -1.64 -16.28 -5.95
C PRO A 273 -1.79 -17.53 -6.82
N HIS A 274 -2.18 -17.34 -8.08
CA HIS A 274 -2.32 -18.42 -9.04
C HIS A 274 -1.00 -18.76 -9.72
N PRO A 275 -0.75 -20.03 -10.08
CA PRO A 275 0.35 -20.38 -10.98
C PRO A 275 0.22 -19.67 -12.32
N LEU A 276 1.34 -19.20 -12.89
CA LEU A 276 1.36 -18.64 -14.23
C LEU A 276 1.51 -19.76 -15.27
N ASP A 277 0.56 -19.81 -16.20
CA ASP A 277 0.65 -20.59 -17.43
C ASP A 277 0.78 -19.64 -18.61
N TYR A 278 2.00 -19.52 -19.14
CA TYR A 278 2.31 -18.59 -20.23
C TYR A 278 1.58 -18.92 -21.55
N GLU A 279 1.12 -20.16 -21.71
CA GLU A 279 0.29 -20.59 -22.85
C GLU A 279 -1.19 -20.26 -22.64
N ARG A 280 -1.59 -19.89 -21.41
CA ARG A 280 -2.99 -19.68 -21.00
C ARG A 280 -3.18 -18.48 -20.06
N LEU A 281 -2.43 -17.38 -20.30
CA LEU A 281 -2.51 -16.17 -19.48
C LEU A 281 -3.88 -15.47 -19.52
N VAL A 282 -4.65 -15.67 -20.59
CA VAL A 282 -5.99 -15.12 -20.74
C VAL A 282 -6.98 -16.27 -20.85
N GLN A 283 -7.97 -16.28 -19.95
CA GLN A 283 -9.07 -17.24 -20.00
C GLN A 283 -9.98 -16.92 -21.18
N ILE A 284 -10.07 -17.87 -22.11
CA ILE A 284 -10.88 -17.79 -23.33
C ILE A 284 -11.74 -19.04 -23.45
N GLU A 285 -12.91 -18.91 -24.07
CA GLU A 285 -13.69 -20.05 -24.55
C GLU A 285 -13.83 -19.99 -26.08
N ARG A 286 -14.19 -21.14 -26.66
CA ARG A 286 -14.43 -21.32 -28.09
C ARG A 286 -15.84 -21.86 -28.25
N PRO A 287 -16.84 -20.99 -28.44
CA PRO A 287 -18.25 -21.36 -28.28
C PRO A 287 -18.78 -22.15 -29.49
N ARG A 288 -18.04 -22.17 -30.61
CA ARG A 288 -18.43 -22.84 -31.85
C ARG A 288 -17.30 -23.73 -32.34
N ALA A 289 -17.53 -25.04 -32.37
CA ALA A 289 -16.55 -26.02 -32.82
C ALA A 289 -16.28 -25.90 -34.33
N GLU A 290 -17.30 -25.50 -35.10
CA GLU A 290 -17.26 -25.28 -36.54
C GLU A 290 -16.54 -23.98 -36.94
N LEU A 291 -16.30 -23.06 -35.99
CA LEU A 291 -15.54 -21.83 -36.21
C LEU A 291 -14.46 -21.69 -35.12
N PRO A 292 -13.37 -22.47 -35.18
CA PRO A 292 -12.37 -22.50 -34.13
C PRO A 292 -11.76 -21.12 -33.83
N GLU A 293 -11.63 -20.25 -34.83
CA GLU A 293 -11.07 -18.90 -34.68
C GLU A 293 -11.94 -17.95 -33.84
N LEU A 294 -13.20 -18.32 -33.55
CA LEU A 294 -14.07 -17.53 -32.70
C LEU A 294 -13.67 -17.70 -31.22
N LEU A 295 -13.14 -16.62 -30.65
CA LEU A 295 -12.73 -16.53 -29.25
C LEU A 295 -13.61 -15.52 -28.52
N HIS A 296 -13.98 -15.83 -27.27
CA HIS A 296 -14.55 -14.86 -26.32
C HIS A 296 -13.90 -15.06 -24.95
N GLY A 297 -13.82 -13.99 -24.17
CA GLY A 297 -13.53 -14.10 -22.74
C GLY A 297 -14.71 -14.71 -21.99
N LEU A 298 -14.47 -15.19 -20.78
CA LEU A 298 -15.54 -15.73 -19.92
C LEU A 298 -16.63 -14.68 -19.68
N ASP A 299 -17.91 -15.07 -19.77
CA ASP A 299 -19.06 -14.17 -19.58
C ASP A 299 -19.01 -13.43 -18.23
N GLN A 300 -18.55 -14.11 -17.17
CA GLN A 300 -18.39 -13.54 -15.84
C GLN A 300 -17.33 -12.42 -15.74
N ASN A 301 -16.40 -12.36 -16.70
CA ASN A 301 -15.35 -11.35 -16.78
C ASN A 301 -15.70 -10.23 -17.78
N LEU A 302 -16.80 -10.38 -18.53
CA LEU A 302 -17.18 -9.45 -19.58
C LEU A 302 -17.69 -8.13 -18.98
N ARG A 303 -16.98 -7.04 -19.27
CA ARG A 303 -17.39 -5.69 -18.90
C ARG A 303 -17.92 -4.98 -20.15
N ARG A 304 -19.21 -4.63 -20.14
CA ARG A 304 -19.78 -3.81 -21.21
C ARG A 304 -19.30 -2.37 -21.04
N ARG A 305 -18.68 -1.82 -22.09
CA ARG A 305 -18.24 -0.43 -22.10
C ARG A 305 -19.37 0.46 -22.58
N ASP A 306 -19.76 1.42 -21.74
CA ASP A 306 -20.59 2.55 -22.10
C ASP A 306 -19.79 3.84 -21.86
N GLY A 307 -19.67 4.69 -22.88
CA GLY A 307 -18.86 5.90 -22.83
C GLY A 307 -17.34 5.69 -22.70
N PHE A 308 -16.66 6.70 -22.15
CA PHE A 308 -15.20 6.79 -22.06
C PHE A 308 -14.65 6.74 -20.61
N ALA A 309 -15.52 6.53 -19.63
CA ALA A 309 -15.10 6.35 -18.24
C ALA A 309 -14.26 5.08 -18.06
N LEU A 310 -13.41 5.09 -17.04
CA LEU A 310 -12.64 3.92 -16.63
C LEU A 310 -13.59 2.84 -16.11
N THR A 311 -13.39 1.61 -16.57
CA THR A 311 -14.20 0.44 -16.18
C THR A 311 -13.45 -0.51 -15.25
N ASP A 312 -12.16 -0.25 -15.02
CA ASP A 312 -11.35 -0.91 -14.00
C ASP A 312 -11.37 -0.07 -12.71
N PRO A 313 -11.96 -0.59 -11.61
CA PRO A 313 -11.82 0.06 -10.32
C PRO A 313 -10.35 0.00 -9.87
N ARG A 314 -9.90 1.02 -9.14
CA ARG A 314 -8.63 0.95 -8.42
C ARG A 314 -8.72 -0.13 -7.35
N ALA A 315 -7.58 -0.71 -6.97
CA ALA A 315 -7.52 -1.58 -5.81
C ALA A 315 -7.99 -0.83 -4.56
N THR A 316 -8.79 -1.49 -3.73
CA THR A 316 -9.14 -0.99 -2.40
C THR A 316 -7.91 -0.93 -1.49
N LYS A 317 -7.98 -0.19 -0.39
CA LYS A 317 -6.88 -0.13 0.60
C LYS A 317 -6.43 -1.52 1.05
N ARG A 318 -7.38 -2.42 1.31
CA ARG A 318 -7.08 -3.80 1.72
C ARG A 318 -6.42 -4.63 0.61
N GLU A 319 -6.84 -4.46 -0.65
CA GLU A 319 -6.19 -5.11 -1.79
C GLU A 319 -4.77 -4.57 -2.05
N VAL A 320 -4.55 -3.27 -1.87
CA VAL A 320 -3.19 -2.70 -1.91
C VAL A 320 -2.32 -3.31 -0.82
N LEU A 321 -2.83 -3.41 0.41
CA LEU A 321 -2.09 -4.02 1.51
C LEU A 321 -1.83 -5.51 1.29
N ASP A 322 -2.71 -6.21 0.56
CA ASP A 322 -2.49 -7.61 0.18
C ASP A 322 -1.27 -7.78 -0.72
N GLU A 323 -1.07 -6.88 -1.69
CA GLU A 323 0.12 -6.87 -2.53
C GLU A 323 1.39 -6.50 -1.75
N VAL A 324 1.27 -5.58 -0.79
CA VAL A 324 2.37 -5.20 0.11
C VAL A 324 2.78 -6.36 1.01
N ASP A 325 1.82 -7.06 1.63
CA ASP A 325 2.07 -8.22 2.50
C ASP A 325 2.61 -9.42 1.73
N TYR A 326 2.14 -9.63 0.50
CA TYR A 326 2.63 -10.69 -0.39
C TYR A 326 4.09 -10.48 -0.84
N CYS A 327 4.57 -9.24 -0.87
CA CYS A 327 5.94 -8.91 -1.23
C CYS A 327 6.97 -9.55 -0.29
N LEU A 328 8.10 -10.01 -0.85
CA LEU A 328 9.19 -10.61 -0.08
C LEU A 328 10.24 -9.60 0.44
N TYR A 329 10.05 -8.30 0.15
CA TYR A 329 10.98 -7.23 0.49
C TYR A 329 12.43 -7.53 0.09
N CYS A 330 12.65 -7.83 -1.20
CA CYS A 330 13.89 -8.45 -1.69
C CYS A 330 15.18 -7.62 -1.52
N HIS A 331 15.08 -6.31 -1.28
CA HIS A 331 16.22 -5.43 -1.01
C HIS A 331 17.07 -5.90 0.19
N GLU A 332 16.47 -6.53 1.21
CA GLU A 332 17.19 -7.05 2.39
C GLU A 332 18.28 -8.09 2.03
N ARG A 333 18.16 -8.71 0.85
CA ARG A 333 19.04 -9.76 0.36
C ARG A 333 19.81 -9.33 -0.89
N ASP A 334 19.73 -8.06 -1.26
CA ASP A 334 20.29 -7.47 -2.50
C ASP A 334 19.84 -8.24 -3.77
N LYS A 335 18.54 -8.58 -3.80
CA LYS A 335 17.90 -9.37 -4.87
C LYS A 335 16.58 -8.74 -5.33
N ASP A 336 16.49 -7.42 -5.26
CA ASP A 336 15.37 -6.57 -5.67
C ASP A 336 15.21 -6.55 -7.20
N SER A 337 14.87 -7.69 -7.78
CA SER A 337 14.73 -7.86 -9.23
C SER A 337 13.62 -7.01 -9.85
N CYS A 338 12.62 -6.60 -9.07
CA CYS A 338 11.60 -5.66 -9.54
C CYS A 338 12.15 -4.24 -9.74
N SER A 339 13.24 -3.88 -9.07
CA SER A 339 13.94 -2.61 -9.26
C SER A 339 15.07 -2.78 -10.27
N LYS A 340 16.06 -3.62 -9.97
CA LYS A 340 17.34 -3.76 -10.71
C LYS A 340 17.36 -4.81 -11.83
N GLY A 341 16.24 -5.48 -12.05
CA GLY A 341 16.09 -6.54 -13.04
C GLY A 341 16.46 -7.94 -12.55
N LEU A 342 15.95 -8.94 -13.27
CA LEU A 342 16.23 -10.35 -13.01
C LEU A 342 17.35 -10.83 -13.93
N ARG A 343 18.40 -11.41 -13.35
CA ARG A 343 19.62 -11.83 -14.07
C ARG A 343 19.78 -13.35 -14.11
N GLU A 344 20.36 -13.84 -15.19
CA GLU A 344 20.87 -15.20 -15.28
C GLU A 344 22.17 -15.37 -14.48
N ARG A 345 22.63 -16.62 -14.32
CA ARG A 345 23.87 -16.91 -13.56
C ARG A 345 25.13 -16.29 -14.17
N ASP A 346 25.11 -16.02 -15.47
CA ASP A 346 26.19 -15.35 -16.21
C ASP A 346 26.10 -13.81 -16.14
N GLY A 347 25.10 -13.27 -15.44
CA GLY A 347 24.88 -11.82 -15.25
C GLY A 347 24.05 -11.15 -16.34
N THR A 348 23.72 -11.86 -17.42
CA THR A 348 22.86 -11.33 -18.50
C THR A 348 21.42 -11.15 -18.01
N VAL A 349 20.70 -10.21 -18.63
CA VAL A 349 19.29 -9.95 -18.28
C VAL A 349 18.44 -11.12 -18.75
N LYS A 350 17.66 -11.67 -17.82
CA LYS A 350 16.79 -12.81 -18.06
C LYS A 350 15.64 -12.43 -18.99
N ARG A 351 15.15 -13.41 -19.76
CA ARG A 351 13.91 -13.30 -20.53
C ARG A 351 12.84 -14.24 -19.97
N ASN A 352 11.59 -13.79 -19.99
CA ASN A 352 10.45 -14.66 -19.68
C ASN A 352 10.10 -15.56 -20.88
N PRO A 353 9.18 -16.54 -20.73
CA PRO A 353 8.77 -17.43 -21.81
C PRO A 353 8.20 -16.74 -23.06
N LEU A 354 7.74 -15.49 -22.96
CA LEU A 354 7.27 -14.67 -24.09
C LEU A 354 8.42 -13.90 -24.78
N GLY A 355 9.65 -14.08 -24.34
CA GLY A 355 10.84 -13.40 -24.86
C GLY A 355 11.03 -11.97 -24.34
N ILE A 356 10.22 -11.51 -23.37
CA ILE A 356 10.33 -10.17 -22.78
C ILE A 356 11.53 -10.11 -21.83
N THR A 357 12.36 -9.07 -21.94
CA THR A 357 13.49 -8.82 -21.03
C THR A 357 13.00 -8.37 -19.66
N LEU A 358 13.63 -8.88 -18.62
CA LEU A 358 13.28 -8.62 -17.23
C LEU A 358 14.22 -7.58 -16.62
N GLU A 359 14.20 -6.36 -17.15
CA GLU A 359 15.11 -5.25 -16.77
C GLU A 359 14.79 -4.65 -15.39
N GLY A 360 13.54 -4.76 -14.92
CA GLY A 360 13.12 -4.14 -13.66
C GLY A 360 12.42 -2.80 -13.91
N CYS A 361 12.39 -1.95 -12.90
CA CYS A 361 11.82 -0.62 -13.03
C CYS A 361 12.76 0.25 -13.88
N PRO A 362 12.30 0.92 -14.95
CA PRO A 362 13.16 1.80 -15.75
C PRO A 362 13.78 2.97 -14.98
N LEU A 363 13.28 3.24 -13.76
CA LEU A 363 13.75 4.31 -12.87
C LEU A 363 14.60 3.80 -11.71
N ASP A 364 14.86 2.47 -11.64
CA ASP A 364 15.50 1.83 -10.48
C ASP A 364 14.80 2.20 -9.15
N GLU A 365 13.47 2.33 -9.18
CA GLU A 365 12.68 2.80 -8.06
C GLU A 365 12.83 1.89 -6.83
N LYS A 366 12.88 2.49 -5.64
CA LYS A 366 12.99 1.83 -4.33
C LYS A 366 11.69 1.15 -3.89
N ILE A 367 11.28 0.16 -4.67
CA ILE A 367 9.98 -0.53 -4.55
C ILE A 367 9.86 -1.26 -3.21
N SER A 368 10.87 -2.04 -2.82
CA SER A 368 10.74 -2.87 -1.62
C SER A 368 10.76 -2.01 -0.35
N GLU A 369 11.53 -0.94 -0.37
CA GLU A 369 11.63 0.07 0.68
C GLU A 369 10.30 0.83 0.84
N MET A 370 9.69 1.23 -0.28
CA MET A 370 8.34 1.80 -0.31
C MET A 370 7.32 0.82 0.30
N HIS A 371 7.38 -0.47 -0.04
CA HIS A 371 6.51 -1.49 0.53
C HIS A 371 6.72 -1.66 2.04
N VAL A 372 7.96 -1.62 2.55
CA VAL A 372 8.23 -1.71 4.01
C VAL A 372 7.54 -0.56 4.75
N LEU A 373 7.69 0.67 4.26
CA LEU A 373 7.07 1.84 4.87
C LEU A 373 5.54 1.82 4.75
N LYS A 374 5.03 1.33 3.62
CA LYS A 374 3.60 1.12 3.41
C LYS A 374 3.03 0.05 4.34
N LYS A 375 3.76 -1.04 4.59
CA LYS A 375 3.36 -2.09 5.56
C LYS A 375 3.27 -1.53 6.98
N ALA A 376 4.16 -0.61 7.34
CA ALA A 376 4.11 0.13 8.60
C ALA A 376 2.99 1.20 8.64
N GLY A 377 2.23 1.37 7.56
CA GLY A 377 1.12 2.32 7.45
C GLY A 377 1.52 3.77 7.19
N ASP A 378 2.81 4.07 7.00
CA ASP A 378 3.31 5.43 6.82
C ASP A 378 3.39 5.80 5.33
N SER A 379 2.25 6.21 4.77
CA SER A 379 2.14 6.54 3.34
C SER A 379 2.95 7.79 2.94
N ILE A 380 3.15 8.76 3.84
CA ILE A 380 4.02 9.93 3.55
C ILE A 380 5.49 9.49 3.46
N ALA A 381 5.95 8.62 4.38
CA ALA A 381 7.30 8.06 4.32
C ALA A 381 7.51 7.25 3.04
N ALA A 382 6.54 6.40 2.70
CA ALA A 382 6.56 5.59 1.48
C ALA A 382 6.63 6.48 0.23
N LEU A 383 5.80 7.53 0.14
CA LEU A 383 5.80 8.46 -1.00
C LEU A 383 7.11 9.24 -1.09
N ALA A 384 7.71 9.61 0.03
CA ALA A 384 9.00 10.28 0.03
C ALA A 384 10.10 9.44 -0.63
N LEU A 385 10.05 8.10 -0.53
CA LEU A 385 10.98 7.23 -1.26
C LEU A 385 10.63 7.11 -2.75
N VAL A 386 9.35 6.96 -3.09
CA VAL A 386 8.88 6.94 -4.50
C VAL A 386 9.38 8.17 -5.25
N ILE A 387 9.22 9.36 -4.65
CA ILE A 387 9.53 10.64 -5.30
C ILE A 387 11.04 10.83 -5.55
N ILE A 388 11.94 10.12 -4.85
CA ILE A 388 13.38 10.18 -5.13
C ILE A 388 13.66 9.78 -6.58
N ASP A 389 12.99 8.72 -7.04
CA ASP A 389 13.22 8.12 -8.35
C ASP A 389 12.13 8.52 -9.36
N ASN A 390 10.89 8.73 -8.89
CA ASN A 390 9.70 8.96 -9.70
C ASN A 390 8.80 10.09 -9.14
N PRO A 391 9.21 11.38 -9.28
CA PRO A 391 8.36 12.51 -8.89
C PRO A 391 7.10 12.64 -9.77
N MET A 392 6.99 11.83 -10.83
CA MET A 392 5.87 11.79 -11.76
C MET A 392 5.01 10.53 -11.58
N CYS A 393 5.04 9.92 -10.39
CA CYS A 393 4.26 8.72 -10.06
C CYS A 393 2.74 8.83 -10.35
N PRO A 394 2.08 10.01 -10.36
CA PRO A 394 0.70 10.08 -10.84
C PRO A 394 0.53 9.71 -12.32
N GLY A 395 1.59 9.80 -13.13
CA GLY A 395 1.61 9.51 -14.56
C GLY A 395 2.08 8.11 -14.94
N THR A 396 2.69 7.34 -14.03
CA THR A 396 3.30 6.02 -14.32
C THR A 396 2.59 4.84 -13.68
N GLY A 397 1.68 5.01 -12.71
CA GLY A 397 1.06 3.93 -11.91
C GLY A 397 0.28 2.82 -12.65
N HIS A 398 -0.62 2.11 -11.94
CA HIS A 398 -1.15 0.78 -12.33
C HIS A 398 -1.82 0.60 -13.70
N ARG A 399 -2.14 1.68 -14.40
CA ARG A 399 -2.74 1.63 -15.74
C ARG A 399 -1.72 1.71 -16.86
N ILE A 400 -0.49 2.10 -16.54
CA ILE A 400 0.54 2.45 -17.51
C ILE A 400 1.77 1.56 -17.32
N CYS A 401 2.36 1.52 -16.13
CA CYS A 401 3.57 0.74 -15.88
C CYS A 401 3.27 -0.69 -15.41
N ASN A 402 4.10 -1.65 -15.85
CA ASN A 402 4.09 -3.02 -15.34
C ASN A 402 5.46 -3.74 -15.41
N ASP A 403 6.56 -3.05 -15.71
CA ASP A 403 7.88 -3.71 -15.89
C ASP A 403 8.43 -4.28 -14.58
N CYS A 404 8.23 -3.57 -13.47
CA CYS A 404 8.54 -4.05 -12.12
C CYS A 404 7.79 -5.37 -11.78
N MET A 405 6.55 -5.53 -12.25
CA MET A 405 5.78 -6.78 -12.07
C MET A 405 6.39 -7.91 -12.89
N LYS A 406 6.75 -7.65 -14.16
CA LYS A 406 7.35 -8.66 -15.04
C LYS A 406 8.65 -9.20 -14.46
N SER A 407 9.46 -8.34 -13.84
CA SER A 407 10.75 -8.71 -13.24
C SER A 407 10.65 -9.16 -11.78
N CYS A 408 9.45 -9.19 -11.18
CA CYS A 408 9.26 -9.71 -9.83
C CYS A 408 9.84 -11.13 -9.68
N ILE A 409 10.43 -11.47 -8.54
CA ILE A 409 11.03 -12.80 -8.34
C ILE A 409 10.02 -13.95 -8.51
N PHE A 410 8.72 -13.66 -8.36
CA PHE A 410 7.63 -14.59 -8.66
C PHE A 410 7.44 -14.76 -10.16
N GLN A 411 8.17 -15.72 -10.73
CA GLN A 411 8.14 -16.03 -12.17
C GLN A 411 7.27 -17.24 -12.55
N LYS A 412 6.76 -17.99 -11.55
CA LYS A 412 5.92 -19.18 -11.72
C LYS A 412 4.51 -19.02 -11.16
N GLN A 413 4.22 -17.87 -10.57
CA GLN A 413 2.95 -17.51 -9.96
C GLN A 413 2.74 -16.02 -10.15
N GLU A 414 1.52 -15.55 -9.94
CA GLU A 414 1.16 -14.13 -10.08
C GLU A 414 2.18 -13.23 -9.36
N PRO A 415 2.78 -12.26 -10.06
CA PRO A 415 3.72 -11.33 -9.45
C PRO A 415 2.99 -10.35 -8.53
N VAL A 416 3.74 -9.70 -7.64
CA VAL A 416 3.22 -8.58 -6.84
C VAL A 416 2.79 -7.45 -7.79
N ASN A 417 1.59 -6.92 -7.61
CA ASN A 417 1.08 -5.77 -8.35
C ASN A 417 1.63 -4.45 -7.76
N ILE A 418 2.93 -4.27 -7.94
CA ILE A 418 3.70 -3.08 -7.49
C ILE A 418 3.07 -1.76 -7.98
N PRO A 419 2.61 -1.62 -9.24
CA PRO A 419 1.97 -0.39 -9.70
C PRO A 419 0.68 -0.03 -8.94
N GLN A 420 -0.11 -1.03 -8.50
CA GLN A 420 -1.26 -0.78 -7.61
C GLN A 420 -0.81 -0.31 -6.22
N ALA A 421 0.29 -0.87 -5.69
CA ALA A 421 0.85 -0.43 -4.42
C ALA A 421 1.37 1.01 -4.47
N GLU A 422 2.12 1.39 -5.52
CA GLU A 422 2.57 2.77 -5.77
C GLU A 422 1.37 3.72 -5.90
N THR A 423 0.36 3.34 -6.69
CA THR A 423 -0.88 4.13 -6.83
C THR A 423 -1.59 4.29 -5.48
N GLY A 424 -1.62 3.25 -4.65
CA GLY A 424 -2.22 3.27 -3.32
C GLY A 424 -1.45 4.12 -2.33
N VAL A 425 -0.11 4.18 -2.40
CA VAL A 425 0.71 5.12 -1.62
C VAL A 425 0.36 6.56 -1.97
N LEU A 426 0.34 6.90 -3.26
CA LEU A 426 -0.03 8.23 -3.71
C LEU A 426 -1.47 8.58 -3.31
N THR A 427 -2.41 7.66 -3.51
CA THR A 427 -3.83 7.88 -3.19
C THR A 427 -4.02 8.15 -1.69
N ASP A 428 -3.37 7.37 -0.82
CA ASP A 428 -3.46 7.59 0.63
C ASP A 428 -2.91 8.96 1.06
N VAL A 429 -1.84 9.45 0.41
CA VAL A 429 -1.34 10.81 0.70
C VAL A 429 -2.29 11.87 0.16
N LEU A 430 -2.85 11.70 -1.04
CA LEU A 430 -3.81 12.66 -1.61
C LEU A 430 -5.11 12.75 -0.80
N GLU A 431 -5.50 11.69 -0.09
CA GLU A 431 -6.65 11.67 0.83
C GLU A 431 -6.39 12.38 2.17
N LEU A 432 -5.14 12.75 2.48
CA LEU A 432 -4.86 13.59 3.65
C LEU A 432 -5.28 15.04 3.39
N PRO A 433 -5.63 15.81 4.43
CA PRO A 433 -5.71 17.26 4.30
C PRO A 433 -4.39 17.81 3.77
N SER A 434 -4.45 18.70 2.78
CA SER A 434 -3.28 19.21 2.05
C SER A 434 -2.45 18.13 1.34
N GLY A 435 -3.05 16.97 1.02
CA GLY A 435 -2.36 15.84 0.39
C GLY A 435 -1.67 16.19 -0.93
N PHE A 436 -2.32 17.03 -1.75
CA PHE A 436 -1.69 17.58 -2.96
C PHE A 436 -0.47 18.46 -2.64
N GLU A 437 -0.54 19.28 -1.60
CA GLU A 437 0.57 20.14 -1.18
C GLU A 437 1.75 19.33 -0.65
N ILE A 438 1.48 18.23 0.07
CA ILE A 438 2.49 17.28 0.53
C ILE A 438 3.20 16.66 -0.67
N TYR A 439 2.45 16.11 -1.62
CA TYR A 439 3.01 15.58 -2.87
C TYR A 439 3.82 16.65 -3.61
N SER A 440 3.23 17.82 -3.85
CA SER A 440 3.87 18.91 -4.59
C SER A 440 5.16 19.38 -3.92
N LEU A 441 5.16 19.51 -2.58
CA LEU A 441 6.35 19.86 -1.81
C LEU A 441 7.44 18.81 -2.00
N LEU A 442 7.13 17.52 -1.83
CA LEU A 442 8.10 16.45 -1.92
C LEU A 442 8.82 16.40 -3.29
N THR A 443 8.15 16.79 -4.37
CA THR A 443 8.78 16.85 -5.71
C THR A 443 9.88 17.93 -5.82
N ARG A 444 9.84 18.97 -4.99
CA ARG A 444 10.81 20.09 -4.99
C ARG A 444 11.62 20.22 -3.71
N TRP A 445 11.26 19.47 -2.68
CA TRP A 445 11.90 19.43 -1.36
C TRP A 445 11.74 18.03 -0.79
N ASN A 446 12.82 17.25 -0.82
CA ASN A 446 12.89 15.95 -0.20
C ASN A 446 14.29 15.79 0.41
N PRO A 447 14.47 16.01 1.72
CA PRO A 447 15.78 15.97 2.36
C PRO A 447 16.45 14.58 2.36
N LEU A 448 15.77 13.54 1.87
CA LEU A 448 16.36 12.22 1.66
C LEU A 448 16.92 12.05 0.24
N ASN A 449 16.59 12.94 -0.69
CA ASN A 449 17.15 12.93 -2.03
C ASN A 449 18.59 13.49 -2.02
N ALA A 450 19.58 12.60 -1.91
CA ALA A 450 20.98 13.00 -1.86
C ALA A 450 21.50 13.74 -3.10
N LYS A 451 20.87 13.56 -4.27
CA LYS A 451 21.27 14.30 -5.47
C LYS A 451 20.77 15.74 -5.43
N ARG A 452 19.53 15.95 -4.97
CA ARG A 452 18.84 17.24 -4.96
C ARG A 452 17.84 17.31 -3.80
N PRO A 453 18.27 17.67 -2.58
CA PRO A 453 17.39 17.71 -1.41
C PRO A 453 16.29 18.79 -1.49
N TYR A 454 16.56 19.86 -2.25
CA TYR A 454 15.66 20.99 -2.46
C TYR A 454 15.96 21.67 -3.79
N ALA A 455 14.96 22.33 -4.38
CA ALA A 455 15.08 23.12 -5.60
C ALA A 455 16.11 24.26 -5.43
N LEU A 456 16.88 24.53 -6.49
CA LEU A 456 17.86 25.60 -6.52
C LEU A 456 17.26 26.95 -6.95
N PRO A 457 17.84 28.09 -6.51
CA PRO A 457 17.51 29.40 -7.05
C PRO A 457 17.74 29.48 -8.56
N TYR A 458 17.00 30.37 -9.23
CA TYR A 458 17.20 30.63 -10.65
C TYR A 458 18.66 31.00 -10.96
N ASN A 459 19.27 30.27 -11.88
CA ASN A 459 20.70 30.33 -12.20
C ASN A 459 21.03 31.28 -13.37
N GLY A 460 20.04 32.01 -13.89
CA GLY A 460 20.21 32.94 -15.01
C GLY A 460 20.08 32.30 -16.41
N LYS A 461 19.87 30.99 -16.51
CA LYS A 461 19.73 30.27 -17.79
C LYS A 461 18.30 29.82 -18.04
N ASN A 462 17.81 30.06 -19.24
CA ASN A 462 16.49 29.64 -19.70
C ASN A 462 16.60 28.46 -20.69
N VAL A 463 15.65 27.53 -20.59
CA VAL A 463 15.52 26.36 -21.48
C VAL A 463 14.12 26.34 -22.08
N LEU A 464 14.04 26.15 -23.40
CA LEU A 464 12.79 25.87 -24.10
C LEU A 464 12.61 24.35 -24.22
N VAL A 465 11.50 23.83 -23.70
CA VAL A 465 11.08 22.43 -23.86
C VAL A 465 9.95 22.38 -24.89
N VAL A 466 10.14 21.59 -25.94
CA VAL A 466 9.18 21.45 -27.03
C VAL A 466 8.50 20.08 -26.92
N GLY A 467 7.18 20.10 -26.69
CA GLY A 467 6.35 18.94 -26.36
C GLY A 467 6.28 18.73 -24.84
N LEU A 468 5.06 18.67 -24.28
CA LEU A 468 4.77 18.46 -22.87
C LEU A 468 4.09 17.11 -22.60
N GLY A 469 4.43 16.09 -23.39
CA GLY A 469 4.21 14.70 -23.01
C GLY A 469 5.10 14.25 -21.85
N PRO A 470 5.11 12.94 -21.51
CA PRO A 470 5.86 12.40 -20.38
C PRO A 470 7.32 12.82 -20.29
N ALA A 471 8.06 12.75 -21.39
CA ALA A 471 9.45 13.18 -21.43
C ALA A 471 9.61 14.69 -21.17
N GLY A 472 8.71 15.52 -21.73
CA GLY A 472 8.77 16.97 -21.69
C GLY A 472 8.50 17.54 -20.31
N TYR A 473 7.38 17.17 -19.68
CA TYR A 473 7.08 17.67 -18.32
C TYR A 473 8.06 17.11 -17.28
N THR A 474 8.57 15.90 -17.49
CA THR A 474 9.57 15.29 -16.58
C THR A 474 10.90 16.02 -16.69
N LEU A 475 11.37 16.32 -17.91
CA LEU A 475 12.57 17.13 -18.12
C LEU A 475 12.40 18.54 -17.54
N ALA A 476 11.26 19.18 -17.77
CA ALA A 476 10.94 20.49 -17.21
C ALA A 476 11.03 20.49 -15.68
N HIS A 477 10.48 19.45 -15.03
CA HIS A 477 10.55 19.29 -13.59
C HIS A 477 11.99 19.25 -13.06
N TYR A 478 12.84 18.39 -13.63
CA TYR A 478 14.24 18.30 -13.20
C TYR A 478 15.02 19.60 -13.47
N LEU A 479 14.79 20.26 -14.61
CA LEU A 479 15.42 21.53 -14.94
C LEU A 479 15.01 22.66 -13.96
N LEU A 480 13.73 22.73 -13.59
CA LEU A 480 13.24 23.68 -12.59
C LEU A 480 13.91 23.47 -11.23
N ASN A 481 14.06 22.21 -10.79
CA ASN A 481 14.76 21.87 -9.54
C ASN A 481 16.26 22.18 -9.58
N GLU A 482 16.88 22.20 -10.77
CA GLU A 482 18.27 22.64 -10.99
C GLU A 482 18.40 24.17 -11.17
N GLY A 483 17.31 24.93 -11.00
CA GLY A 483 17.31 26.39 -11.05
C GLY A 483 17.30 26.96 -12.46
N PHE A 484 16.92 26.20 -13.48
CA PHE A 484 16.69 26.77 -14.82
C PHE A 484 15.31 27.42 -14.90
N GLY A 485 15.23 28.51 -15.67
CA GLY A 485 13.95 29.02 -16.13
C GLY A 485 13.47 28.13 -17.28
N VAL A 486 12.26 27.58 -17.20
CA VAL A 486 11.73 26.67 -18.22
C VAL A 486 10.53 27.29 -18.90
N VAL A 487 10.55 27.31 -20.23
CA VAL A 487 9.39 27.61 -21.06
C VAL A 487 9.00 26.34 -21.78
N GLY A 488 7.77 25.87 -21.56
CA GLY A 488 7.19 24.74 -22.28
C GLY A 488 6.32 25.24 -23.44
N ILE A 489 6.47 24.64 -24.61
CA ILE A 489 5.51 24.78 -25.73
C ILE A 489 5.02 23.41 -26.16
N ASP A 490 3.78 23.32 -26.60
CA ASP A 490 3.20 22.10 -27.16
C ASP A 490 2.41 22.44 -28.43
N GLY A 491 2.20 21.44 -29.30
CA GLY A 491 1.36 21.59 -30.48
C GLY A 491 -0.13 21.67 -30.12
N LEU A 492 -0.52 21.17 -28.95
CA LEU A 492 -1.86 21.28 -28.39
C LEU A 492 -2.02 22.58 -27.58
N LYS A 493 -3.27 23.05 -27.51
CA LYS A 493 -3.63 24.17 -26.63
C LYS A 493 -3.43 23.76 -25.17
N ILE A 494 -2.59 24.49 -24.45
CA ILE A 494 -2.44 24.37 -23.00
C ILE A 494 -3.32 25.45 -22.36
N GLU A 495 -4.38 25.05 -21.67
CA GLU A 495 -5.21 25.98 -20.91
C GLU A 495 -4.44 26.48 -19.68
N ARG A 496 -4.54 27.77 -19.40
CA ARG A 496 -3.93 28.34 -18.20
C ARG A 496 -4.78 27.96 -16.99
N LEU A 497 -4.11 27.49 -15.94
CA LEU A 497 -4.73 27.37 -14.63
C LEU A 497 -5.03 28.76 -14.04
N ASP A 498 -5.95 28.81 -13.09
CA ASP A 498 -6.24 30.03 -12.35
C ASP A 498 -4.95 30.60 -11.71
N LYS A 499 -4.80 31.92 -11.78
CA LYS A 499 -3.68 32.64 -11.17
C LYS A 499 -3.61 32.42 -9.67
N SER A 500 -4.76 32.21 -9.01
CA SER A 500 -4.82 31.87 -7.59
C SER A 500 -4.13 30.54 -7.31
N LEU A 501 -4.13 29.57 -8.23
CA LEU A 501 -3.48 28.26 -8.04
C LEU A 501 -1.99 28.27 -8.40
N THR A 502 -1.57 29.22 -9.24
CA THR A 502 -0.20 29.27 -9.78
C THR A 502 0.66 30.40 -9.21
N GLY A 503 0.06 31.35 -8.48
CA GLY A 503 0.75 32.49 -7.87
C GLY A 503 1.10 33.64 -8.83
N ASP A 504 0.48 33.71 -10.01
CA ASP A 504 0.73 34.72 -11.07
C ASP A 504 2.22 34.98 -11.34
N GLY A 505 3.01 33.91 -11.49
CA GLY A 505 4.46 34.02 -11.72
C GLY A 505 5.25 34.53 -10.51
N GLY A 506 4.79 34.22 -9.30
CA GLY A 506 5.42 34.60 -8.03
C GLY A 506 4.99 35.96 -7.48
N ARG A 507 3.98 36.60 -8.07
CA ARG A 507 3.41 37.86 -7.55
C ARG A 507 2.48 37.65 -6.36
N LEU A 508 1.90 36.46 -6.26
CA LEU A 508 0.97 36.07 -5.21
C LEU A 508 1.41 34.72 -4.63
N VAL A 509 1.13 34.51 -3.35
CA VAL A 509 1.22 33.17 -2.76
C VAL A 509 0.07 32.33 -3.34
N PRO A 510 0.35 31.15 -3.92
CA PRO A 510 -0.70 30.26 -4.42
C PRO A 510 -1.74 29.94 -3.33
N ARG A 511 -2.95 29.59 -3.74
CA ARG A 511 -3.98 29.06 -2.85
C ARG A 511 -3.73 27.57 -2.67
N ALA A 512 -3.47 27.16 -1.43
CA ALA A 512 -3.31 25.76 -1.08
C ALA A 512 -4.53 24.91 -1.46
N VAL A 513 -4.28 23.75 -2.07
CA VAL A 513 -5.27 22.72 -2.34
C VAL A 513 -5.40 21.83 -1.11
N ARG A 514 -6.49 22.01 -0.36
CA ARG A 514 -6.71 21.28 0.91
C ARG A 514 -7.28 19.88 0.70
N ASP A 515 -8.18 19.71 -0.26
CA ASP A 515 -8.86 18.44 -0.52
C ASP A 515 -8.87 18.19 -2.04
N VAL A 516 -8.71 16.93 -2.45
CA VAL A 516 -8.60 16.49 -3.87
C VAL A 516 -9.71 15.53 -4.24
#